data_AF-A0A218PEF4-F1
#
_entry.id   AF-A0A218PEF4-F1
#
_cell.length_a   1.000
_cell.length_b   1.000
_cell.length_c   1.000
_cell.angle_alpha   90.00
_cell.angle_beta   90.00
_cell.angle_gamma   90.00
#
_symmetry.space_group_name_H-M   'P 1'
#
loop_
_entity.id
_entity.type
_entity.pdbx_description
1 polymer ?
#
loop_
_entity_poly.entity_id
_entity_poly.type
_entity_poly.pdbx_seq_one_letter_code
_entity_poly.pdbx_strand_id
1 'polypeptide(L)'
;MRRLKQLVPPLLFIFLLLVPAAGATLPWLKEGTYAKYALLEPPGGPSQVKDLYFFKLYPERLSPAVRERVLSYLTNDSPWKTVGFPFVIGDCTDIFMGFRVLKIQGDMAFINASATFVNATIEGNYHHIIPNLTVWRVLRLNLTDMTYYENGTPIGKATLFVDPSNPPKPGEFLFRLEGLSDDVNVTVGNVTYSAYGNGTVLTYYRPFRPPRIGVKSGRFYFSDAGRNWSMSGGGSEEYTYDFLTGVMIAGSFVHSTELMAIGVFYIDGIDRRIRGKSGEGIWPDGIKLYDTNIQFPDENRNSFPDSPWRYYLYSGTLALLVSAGWRWWKNGHA
;
A
#
# COMPACT_ATOMS: atom_id res chain seq x y z
N MET A 1 -3.92 61.32 -8.90
CA MET A 1 -3.54 60.65 -7.62
C MET A 1 -4.79 60.36 -6.79
N ARG A 2 -5.32 59.14 -6.81
CA ARG A 2 -6.23 58.62 -5.78
C ARG A 2 -5.84 57.17 -5.52
N ARG A 3 -5.15 56.93 -4.41
CA ARG A 3 -4.72 55.59 -3.95
C ARG A 3 -5.96 54.80 -3.52
N LEU A 4 -6.36 53.81 -4.30
CA LEU A 4 -7.25 52.75 -3.83
C LEU A 4 -6.44 51.86 -2.86
N LYS A 5 -6.68 51.99 -1.56
CA LYS A 5 -6.23 50.97 -0.59
C LYS A 5 -7.13 49.76 -0.75
N GLN A 6 -6.61 48.68 -1.33
CA GLN A 6 -7.23 47.36 -1.28
C GLN A 6 -7.25 46.89 0.18
N LEU A 7 -8.42 46.96 0.81
CA LEU A 7 -8.71 46.24 2.05
C LEU A 7 -8.88 44.76 1.69
N VAL A 8 -7.81 43.98 1.83
CA VAL A 8 -7.94 42.53 1.98
C VAL A 8 -8.66 42.31 3.32
N PRO A 9 -9.76 41.54 3.40
CA PRO A 9 -10.50 41.43 4.65
C PRO A 9 -9.65 40.67 5.69
N PRO A 10 -9.44 41.22 6.90
CA PRO A 10 -8.66 40.57 7.96
C PRO A 10 -9.24 39.22 8.43
N LEU A 11 -10.49 38.90 8.07
CA LEU A 11 -11.13 37.61 8.33
C LEU A 11 -10.43 36.43 7.62
N LEU A 12 -9.86 36.63 6.44
CA LEU A 12 -9.17 35.54 5.71
C LEU A 12 -7.87 35.12 6.41
N PHE A 13 -7.22 36.07 7.10
CA PHE A 13 -5.96 35.86 7.81
C PHE A 13 -6.15 35.19 9.18
N ILE A 14 -7.25 35.51 9.88
CA ILE A 14 -7.61 34.88 11.16
C ILE A 14 -8.05 33.42 10.95
N PHE A 15 -8.71 33.12 9.82
CA PHE A 15 -9.12 31.75 9.50
C PHE A 15 -7.92 30.82 9.22
N LEU A 16 -6.84 31.33 8.63
CA LEU A 16 -5.58 30.59 8.41
C LEU A 16 -4.81 30.30 9.69
N LEU A 17 -4.98 31.12 10.75
CA LEU A 17 -4.30 30.97 12.04
C LEU A 17 -5.01 30.00 13.01
N LEU A 18 -6.29 29.67 12.74
CA LEU A 18 -7.10 28.76 13.55
C LEU A 18 -7.23 27.35 12.94
N VAL A 19 -6.58 27.10 11.80
CA VAL A 19 -6.41 25.72 11.31
C VAL A 19 -5.37 25.08 12.22
N PRO A 20 -5.72 24.14 13.12
CA PRO A 20 -4.70 23.33 13.75
C PRO A 20 -3.90 22.73 12.61
N ALA A 21 -2.56 22.84 12.64
CA ALA A 21 -1.71 22.09 11.75
C ALA A 21 -2.19 20.64 11.83
N ALA A 22 -2.93 20.20 10.81
CA ALA A 22 -3.51 18.89 10.78
C ALA A 22 -2.33 17.96 10.52
N GLY A 23 -1.59 17.64 11.58
CA GLY A 23 -0.73 16.47 11.60
C GLY A 23 -1.62 15.33 11.15
N ALA A 24 -1.28 14.76 10.00
CA ALA A 24 -2.08 13.77 9.32
C ALA A 24 -2.26 12.55 10.23
N THR A 25 -3.35 12.56 10.98
CA THR A 25 -3.71 11.48 11.88
C THR A 25 -4.65 10.59 11.11
N LEU A 26 -4.11 9.48 10.62
CA LEU A 26 -4.92 8.37 10.12
C LEU A 26 -5.92 7.99 11.23
N PRO A 27 -7.24 8.24 11.09
CA PRO A 27 -8.16 8.13 12.23
C PRO A 27 -8.28 6.72 12.79
N TRP A 28 -7.95 5.73 11.96
CA TRP A 28 -7.94 4.32 12.32
C TRP A 28 -6.62 3.87 12.96
N LEU A 29 -5.55 4.67 12.91
CA LEU A 29 -4.24 4.26 13.40
C LEU A 29 -4.20 4.30 14.93
N LYS A 30 -4.57 3.16 15.52
CA LYS A 30 -4.53 2.89 16.97
C LYS A 30 -4.10 1.45 17.23
N GLU A 31 -3.63 1.19 18.45
CA GLU A 31 -3.19 -0.15 18.86
C GLU A 31 -4.27 -1.22 18.60
N GLY A 32 -3.85 -2.38 18.13
CA GLY A 32 -4.74 -3.50 17.77
C GLY A 32 -5.43 -3.37 16.41
N THR A 33 -5.27 -2.24 15.70
CA THR A 33 -5.79 -2.09 14.34
C THR A 33 -5.03 -2.98 13.37
N TYR A 34 -5.74 -3.62 12.44
CA TYR A 34 -5.12 -4.50 11.45
C TYR A 34 -5.85 -4.46 10.12
N ALA A 35 -5.12 -4.79 9.06
CA ALA A 35 -5.68 -5.16 7.77
C ALA A 35 -4.96 -6.40 7.24
N LYS A 36 -5.73 -7.32 6.68
CA LYS A 36 -5.27 -8.52 5.99
C LYS A 36 -5.70 -8.46 4.54
N TYR A 37 -4.82 -8.96 3.70
CA TYR A 37 -4.89 -8.99 2.27
C TYR A 37 -4.71 -10.44 1.81
N ALA A 38 -5.42 -10.83 0.77
CA ALA A 38 -5.35 -12.17 0.23
C ALA A 38 -5.11 -12.13 -1.27
N LEU A 39 -4.23 -13.01 -1.74
CA LEU A 39 -4.09 -13.37 -3.13
C LEU A 39 -4.79 -14.71 -3.30
N LEU A 40 -6.04 -14.64 -3.73
CA LEU A 40 -6.94 -15.78 -3.97
C LEU A 40 -7.55 -15.61 -5.36
N GLU A 41 -8.12 -16.69 -5.87
CA GLU A 41 -8.98 -16.66 -7.04
C GLU A 41 -10.31 -15.94 -6.70
N PRO A 42 -10.82 -15.05 -7.58
CA PRO A 42 -12.09 -14.38 -7.34
C PRO A 42 -13.27 -15.36 -7.44
N PRO A 43 -14.40 -15.08 -6.76
CA PRO A 43 -15.59 -15.90 -6.86
C PRO A 43 -16.06 -16.05 -8.31
N GLY A 44 -16.23 -17.29 -8.78
CA GLY A 44 -16.66 -17.60 -10.15
C GLY A 44 -15.53 -17.66 -11.18
N GLY A 45 -14.26 -17.66 -10.74
CA GLY A 45 -13.11 -17.96 -11.59
C GLY A 45 -13.08 -19.42 -12.10
N PRO A 46 -12.20 -19.74 -13.06
CA PRO A 46 -12.04 -21.10 -13.59
C PRO A 46 -11.64 -22.11 -12.49
N SER A 47 -12.67 -22.77 -11.93
CA SER A 47 -12.64 -23.70 -10.79
C SER A 47 -11.76 -24.96 -10.93
N GLN A 48 -11.03 -25.13 -12.03
CA GLN A 48 -10.35 -26.38 -12.37
C GLN A 48 -8.81 -26.31 -12.33
N VAL A 49 -8.21 -25.13 -12.11
CA VAL A 49 -6.76 -25.02 -11.93
C VAL A 49 -6.49 -24.18 -10.70
N LYS A 50 -6.14 -24.83 -9.59
CA LYS A 50 -5.50 -24.12 -8.47
C LYS A 50 -4.10 -23.75 -8.93
N ASP A 51 -3.92 -22.49 -9.29
CA ASP A 51 -2.60 -21.97 -9.61
C ASP A 51 -1.71 -22.03 -8.35
N LEU A 52 -0.47 -22.47 -8.53
CA LEU A 52 0.57 -22.38 -7.51
C LEU A 52 1.19 -20.99 -7.58
N TYR A 53 1.26 -20.31 -6.44
CA TYR A 53 2.01 -19.07 -6.30
C TYR A 53 3.43 -19.38 -5.90
N PHE A 54 4.41 -18.74 -6.54
CA PHE A 54 5.81 -18.86 -6.13
C PHE A 54 6.20 -17.70 -5.23
N PHE A 55 7.17 -17.92 -4.36
CA PHE A 55 7.77 -16.87 -3.57
C PHE A 55 9.28 -17.06 -3.46
N LYS A 56 9.99 -15.96 -3.24
CA LYS A 56 11.42 -15.95 -2.94
C LYS A 56 11.64 -15.24 -1.62
N LEU A 57 12.25 -15.94 -0.66
CA LEU A 57 12.65 -15.38 0.62
C LEU A 57 14.12 -14.98 0.59
N TYR A 58 14.46 -13.87 1.22
CA TYR A 58 15.84 -13.45 1.45
C TYR A 58 16.26 -13.79 2.88
N PRO A 59 17.00 -14.89 3.13
CA PRO A 59 17.22 -15.39 4.48
C PRO A 59 17.91 -14.41 5.43
N GLU A 60 18.76 -13.51 4.90
CA GLU A 60 19.45 -12.50 5.70
C GLU A 60 18.52 -11.39 6.21
N ARG A 61 17.34 -11.20 5.59
CA ARG A 61 16.32 -10.25 6.04
C ARG A 61 15.25 -10.87 6.95
N LEU A 62 15.17 -12.19 7.02
CA LEU A 62 14.24 -12.89 7.91
C LEU A 62 14.59 -12.64 9.37
N SER A 63 13.58 -12.60 10.25
CA SER A 63 13.82 -12.60 11.69
C SER A 63 14.48 -13.92 12.12
N PRO A 64 15.35 -13.94 13.15
CA PRO A 64 16.14 -15.13 13.50
C PRO A 64 15.31 -16.41 13.65
N ALA A 65 14.18 -16.33 14.36
CA ALA A 65 13.28 -17.48 14.54
C ALA A 65 12.65 -17.98 13.22
N VAL A 66 12.33 -17.06 12.30
CA VAL A 66 11.79 -17.42 10.98
C VAL A 66 12.88 -18.01 10.10
N ARG A 67 14.08 -17.41 10.13
CA ARG A 67 15.26 -17.88 9.39
C ARG A 67 15.61 -19.32 9.77
N GLU A 68 15.76 -19.61 11.05
CA GLU A 68 16.08 -20.96 11.54
C GLU A 68 15.05 -21.98 11.05
N ARG A 69 13.76 -21.64 11.14
CA ARG A 69 12.68 -22.50 10.67
C ARG A 69 12.75 -22.72 9.16
N VAL A 70 12.91 -21.66 8.36
CA VAL A 70 13.04 -21.77 6.89
C VAL A 70 14.24 -22.64 6.51
N LEU A 71 15.40 -22.39 7.11
CA LEU A 71 16.63 -23.13 6.81
C LEU A 71 16.54 -24.60 7.23
N SER A 72 15.74 -24.94 8.25
CA SER A 72 15.52 -26.33 8.69
C SER A 72 14.76 -27.18 7.65
N TYR A 73 14.02 -26.56 6.73
CA TYR A 73 13.32 -27.26 5.65
C TYR A 73 14.18 -27.48 4.40
N LEU A 74 15.32 -26.79 4.29
CA LEU A 74 16.22 -26.93 3.14
C LEU A 74 16.97 -28.25 3.18
N THR A 75 16.94 -28.98 2.07
CA THR A 75 17.83 -30.14 1.84
C THR A 75 19.23 -29.69 1.43
N ASN A 76 20.13 -30.65 1.22
CA ASN A 76 21.53 -30.36 0.86
C ASN A 76 21.71 -29.93 -0.59
N ASP A 77 20.75 -30.23 -1.46
CA ASP A 77 20.73 -29.88 -2.89
C ASP A 77 20.08 -28.51 -3.17
N SER A 78 19.52 -27.84 -2.16
CA SER A 78 18.96 -26.48 -2.30
C SER A 78 19.94 -25.53 -3.00
N PRO A 79 19.50 -24.78 -4.04
CA PRO A 79 20.30 -23.75 -4.70
C PRO A 79 20.95 -22.75 -3.75
N TRP A 80 20.28 -22.38 -2.66
CA TRP A 80 20.86 -21.53 -1.63
C TRP A 80 22.15 -22.15 -1.03
N LYS A 81 22.17 -23.46 -0.76
CA LYS A 81 23.34 -24.17 -0.20
C LYS A 81 24.40 -24.54 -1.26
N THR A 82 23.98 -24.94 -2.45
CA THR A 82 24.89 -25.56 -3.45
C THR A 82 25.58 -24.56 -4.36
N VAL A 83 24.85 -23.53 -4.80
CA VAL A 83 25.35 -22.53 -5.76
C VAL A 83 25.45 -21.13 -5.17
N GLY A 84 25.06 -20.96 -3.90
CA GLY A 84 25.08 -19.67 -3.21
C GLY A 84 24.06 -18.68 -3.78
N PHE A 85 22.91 -19.18 -4.25
CA PHE A 85 21.81 -18.32 -4.68
C PHE A 85 21.29 -17.53 -3.46
N PRO A 86 21.13 -16.20 -3.52
CA PRO A 86 20.86 -15.38 -2.33
C PRO A 86 19.46 -15.57 -1.74
N PHE A 87 18.55 -16.22 -2.47
CA PHE A 87 17.16 -16.39 -2.07
C PHE A 87 16.79 -17.87 -1.92
N VAL A 88 15.79 -18.15 -1.09
CA VAL A 88 15.15 -19.45 -0.97
C VAL A 88 13.85 -19.42 -1.75
N ILE A 89 13.67 -20.35 -2.68
CA ILE A 89 12.47 -20.44 -3.51
C ILE A 89 11.46 -21.38 -2.86
N GLY A 90 10.19 -21.03 -2.92
CA GLY A 90 9.09 -21.91 -2.55
C GLY A 90 7.86 -21.68 -3.42
N ASP A 91 6.88 -22.57 -3.26
CA ASP A 91 5.55 -22.44 -3.83
C ASP A 91 4.48 -22.61 -2.74
N CYS A 92 3.25 -22.18 -3.02
CA CYS A 92 2.12 -22.26 -2.10
C CYS A 92 0.79 -22.18 -2.85
N THR A 93 -0.30 -22.51 -2.16
CA THR A 93 -1.65 -22.44 -2.75
C THR A 93 -2.34 -21.10 -2.51
N ASP A 94 -2.04 -20.44 -1.40
CA ASP A 94 -2.68 -19.18 -1.02
C ASP A 94 -1.67 -18.28 -0.29
N ILE A 95 -1.83 -16.97 -0.49
CA ILE A 95 -0.99 -15.97 0.18
C ILE A 95 -1.86 -14.99 0.94
N PHE A 96 -1.56 -14.84 2.23
CA PHE A 96 -2.14 -13.83 3.09
C PHE A 96 -1.06 -12.87 3.56
N MET A 97 -1.25 -11.58 3.34
CA MET A 97 -0.37 -10.53 3.84
C MET A 97 -1.16 -9.65 4.80
N GLY A 98 -0.51 -9.00 5.74
CA GLY A 98 -1.18 -7.96 6.51
C GLY A 98 -0.26 -7.20 7.41
N PHE A 99 -0.86 -6.22 8.08
CA PHE A 99 -0.21 -5.50 9.15
C PHE A 99 -1.10 -5.47 10.39
N ARG A 100 -0.47 -5.31 11.55
CA ARG A 100 -1.12 -4.97 12.82
C ARG A 100 -0.35 -3.85 13.51
N VAL A 101 -1.06 -2.81 13.93
CA VAL A 101 -0.52 -1.77 14.80
C VAL A 101 -0.34 -2.35 16.19
N LEU A 102 0.89 -2.50 16.64
CA LEU A 102 1.20 -3.03 17.97
C LEU A 102 1.13 -1.94 19.03
N LYS A 103 1.77 -0.81 18.77
CA LYS A 103 1.82 0.33 19.68
C LYS A 103 2.12 1.64 18.97
N ILE A 104 1.75 2.76 19.57
CA ILE A 104 2.05 4.12 19.09
C ILE A 104 2.76 4.89 20.21
N GLN A 105 3.88 5.53 19.89
CA GLN A 105 4.72 6.28 20.82
C GLN A 105 5.14 7.61 20.18
N GLY A 106 4.44 8.69 20.51
CA GLY A 106 4.66 9.99 19.85
C GLY A 106 4.41 9.88 18.35
N ASP A 107 5.37 10.35 17.55
CA ASP A 107 5.30 10.33 16.08
C ASP A 107 5.74 8.99 15.46
N MET A 108 5.83 7.93 16.27
CA MET A 108 6.26 6.60 15.82
C MET A 108 5.19 5.54 16.08
N ALA A 109 4.92 4.70 15.08
CA ALA A 109 4.12 3.48 15.24
C ALA A 109 4.96 2.23 15.03
N PHE A 110 4.62 1.18 15.78
CA PHE A 110 5.23 -0.13 15.65
C PHE A 110 4.25 -1.05 14.93
N ILE A 111 4.60 -1.45 13.72
CA ILE A 111 3.73 -2.18 12.81
C ILE A 111 4.26 -3.59 12.66
N ASN A 112 3.51 -4.60 13.10
CA ASN A 112 3.82 -5.97 12.77
C ASN A 112 3.35 -6.27 11.34
N ALA A 113 4.28 -6.36 10.40
CA ALA A 113 4.01 -6.80 9.05
C ALA A 113 4.23 -8.32 8.96
N SER A 114 3.38 -9.01 8.21
CA SER A 114 3.48 -10.46 8.03
C SER A 114 2.96 -10.92 6.67
N ALA A 115 3.54 -12.01 6.18
CA ALA A 115 3.03 -12.79 5.07
C ALA A 115 2.97 -14.26 5.46
N THR A 116 1.88 -14.93 5.10
CA THR A 116 1.63 -16.36 5.34
C THR A 116 1.40 -17.02 4.00
N PHE A 117 2.21 -18.03 3.72
CA PHE A 117 2.12 -18.91 2.57
C PHE A 117 1.46 -20.22 3.02
N VAL A 118 0.30 -20.54 2.45
CA VAL A 118 -0.51 -21.71 2.82
C VAL A 118 -0.11 -22.91 1.97
N ASN A 119 0.02 -24.08 2.60
CA ASN A 119 0.51 -25.31 1.96
C ASN A 119 1.82 -25.07 1.21
N ALA A 120 2.76 -24.39 1.86
CA ALA A 120 4.00 -24.00 1.24
C ALA A 120 4.93 -25.19 1.08
N THR A 121 5.66 -25.25 -0.03
CA THR A 121 6.85 -26.08 -0.16
C THR A 121 8.07 -25.19 -0.35
N ILE A 122 9.25 -25.72 -0.04
CA ILE A 122 10.51 -24.99 -0.14
C ILE A 122 11.48 -25.84 -0.98
N GLU A 123 12.32 -25.15 -1.77
CA GLU A 123 13.33 -25.76 -2.62
C GLU A 123 14.10 -26.88 -1.91
N GLY A 124 14.26 -27.98 -2.65
CA GLY A 124 14.94 -29.16 -2.17
C GLY A 124 14.04 -30.19 -1.46
N ASN A 125 12.84 -29.82 -0.98
CA ASN A 125 11.87 -30.79 -0.45
C ASN A 125 10.41 -30.46 -0.80
N TYR A 126 10.08 -30.55 -2.09
CA TYR A 126 8.74 -30.30 -2.62
C TYR A 126 7.66 -31.32 -2.16
N HIS A 127 8.06 -32.40 -1.49
CA HIS A 127 7.12 -33.37 -0.90
C HIS A 127 6.70 -33.00 0.53
N HIS A 128 7.45 -32.12 1.20
CA HIS A 128 7.13 -31.67 2.55
C HIS A 128 6.27 -30.41 2.51
N ILE A 129 4.97 -30.59 2.73
CA ILE A 129 4.01 -29.50 2.80
C ILE A 129 4.08 -28.85 4.18
N ILE A 130 4.39 -27.56 4.22
CA ILE A 130 4.33 -26.70 5.40
C ILE A 130 2.93 -26.06 5.41
N PRO A 131 2.02 -26.43 6.33
CA PRO A 131 0.64 -25.96 6.27
C PRO A 131 0.52 -24.43 6.31
N ASN A 132 1.34 -23.79 7.15
CA ASN A 132 1.43 -22.34 7.25
C ASN A 132 2.89 -21.93 7.47
N LEU A 133 3.50 -21.37 6.42
CA LEU A 133 4.79 -20.69 6.52
C LEU A 133 4.55 -19.20 6.69
N THR A 134 4.71 -18.69 7.91
CA THR A 134 4.54 -17.27 8.21
C THR A 134 5.89 -16.59 8.44
N VAL A 135 6.15 -15.56 7.66
CA VAL A 135 7.27 -14.63 7.83
C VAL A 135 6.74 -13.30 8.36
N TRP A 136 7.44 -12.70 9.32
CA TRP A 136 6.97 -11.48 9.98
C TRP A 136 8.12 -10.67 10.57
N ARG A 137 7.85 -9.37 10.76
CA ARG A 137 8.75 -8.44 11.44
C ARG A 137 7.97 -7.27 12.02
N VAL A 138 8.47 -6.72 13.13
CA VAL A 138 7.99 -5.44 13.66
C VAL A 138 8.79 -4.31 13.02
N LEU A 139 8.09 -3.45 12.29
CA LEU A 139 8.62 -2.28 11.58
C LEU A 139 8.35 -1.01 12.39
N ARG A 140 9.26 -0.05 12.32
CA ARG A 140 9.13 1.26 12.97
C ARG A 140 8.74 2.29 11.93
N LEU A 141 7.49 2.73 11.97
CA LEU A 141 6.92 3.72 11.06
C LEU A 141 7.00 5.11 11.70
N ASN A 142 7.54 6.08 10.98
CA ASN A 142 7.38 7.49 11.31
C ASN A 142 6.06 8.00 10.72
N LEU A 143 5.22 8.58 11.58
CA LEU A 143 3.86 9.03 11.23
C LEU A 143 3.82 10.37 10.51
N THR A 144 4.93 11.13 10.52
CA THR A 144 5.00 12.42 9.84
C THR A 144 5.26 12.24 8.34
N ASP A 145 6.12 11.30 7.96
CA ASP A 145 6.55 11.08 6.57
C ASP A 145 6.05 9.75 5.98
N MET A 146 5.34 8.96 6.80
CA MET A 146 4.84 7.63 6.48
C MET A 146 5.93 6.66 6.00
N THR A 147 7.14 6.80 6.54
CA THR A 147 8.33 6.02 6.16
C THR A 147 8.74 5.06 7.27
N TYR A 148 9.07 3.83 6.90
CA TYR A 148 9.67 2.86 7.79
C TYR A 148 11.17 3.12 7.96
N TYR A 149 11.65 2.98 9.18
CA TYR A 149 13.06 3.17 9.54
C TYR A 149 13.63 1.94 10.24
N GLU A 150 14.87 1.62 9.90
CA GLU A 150 15.68 0.62 10.57
C GLU A 150 17.00 1.26 11.02
N ASN A 151 17.26 1.24 12.33
CA ASN A 151 18.46 1.85 12.92
C ASN A 151 18.72 3.30 12.45
N GLY A 152 17.65 4.08 12.26
CA GLY A 152 17.71 5.46 11.79
C GLY A 152 17.81 5.62 10.27
N THR A 153 17.95 4.53 9.51
CA THR A 153 17.99 4.53 8.05
C THR A 153 16.59 4.29 7.48
N PRO A 154 16.10 5.12 6.53
CA PRO A 154 14.82 4.88 5.88
C PRO A 154 14.92 3.65 4.96
N ILE A 155 13.99 2.71 5.12
CA ILE A 155 13.93 1.49 4.28
C ILE A 155 12.84 1.57 3.19
N GLY A 156 11.84 2.43 3.37
CA GLY A 156 10.78 2.68 2.38
C GLY A 156 9.53 3.29 2.99
N LYS A 157 8.67 3.87 2.16
CA LYS A 157 7.33 4.35 2.55
C LYS A 157 6.38 3.18 2.79
N ALA A 158 5.42 3.34 3.69
CA ALA A 158 4.34 2.36 3.83
C ALA A 158 3.61 2.19 2.50
N THR A 159 3.38 0.94 2.09
CA THR A 159 2.68 0.62 0.85
C THR A 159 1.30 0.00 1.11
N LEU A 160 1.08 -0.59 2.29
CA LEU A 160 -0.23 -1.14 2.67
C LEU A 160 -1.22 -0.07 3.12
N PHE A 161 -0.75 1.16 3.32
CA PHE A 161 -1.56 2.33 3.61
C PHE A 161 -0.77 3.60 3.33
N VAL A 162 -1.48 4.68 3.07
CA VAL A 162 -0.93 6.03 2.87
C VAL A 162 -1.70 7.02 3.72
N ASP A 163 -1.09 8.17 4.00
CA ASP A 163 -1.87 9.34 4.40
C ASP A 163 -2.66 9.86 3.19
N PRO A 164 -4.00 9.83 3.19
CA PRO A 164 -4.79 10.30 2.07
C PRO A 164 -4.72 11.82 1.87
N SER A 165 -4.32 12.59 2.90
CA SER A 165 -4.18 14.04 2.82
C SER A 165 -2.84 14.50 2.22
N ASN A 166 -1.82 13.64 2.31
CA ASN A 166 -0.51 13.85 1.70
C ASN A 166 0.02 12.51 1.12
N PRO A 167 -0.61 11.99 0.05
CA PRO A 167 -0.16 10.75 -0.57
C PRO A 167 1.25 10.91 -1.16
N PRO A 168 1.99 9.80 -1.35
CA PRO A 168 3.33 9.83 -1.94
C PRO A 168 3.35 10.59 -3.27
N LYS A 169 4.39 11.39 -3.53
CA LYS A 169 4.46 12.21 -4.75
C LYS A 169 5.34 11.57 -5.83
N PRO A 170 5.07 11.80 -7.13
CA PRO A 170 5.96 11.35 -8.20
C PRO A 170 7.41 11.75 -7.94
N GLY A 171 8.33 10.81 -8.13
CA GLY A 171 9.76 10.94 -7.84
C GLY A 171 10.17 10.60 -6.40
N GLU A 172 9.23 10.51 -5.45
CA GLU A 172 9.57 10.11 -4.08
C GLU A 172 10.03 8.65 -4.02
N PHE A 173 10.99 8.38 -3.13
CA PHE A 173 11.43 7.02 -2.81
C PHE A 173 10.28 6.21 -2.19
N LEU A 174 10.00 5.05 -2.77
CA LEU A 174 8.96 4.15 -2.31
C LEU A 174 9.57 2.99 -1.51
N PHE A 175 10.48 2.22 -2.11
CA PHE A 175 11.21 1.15 -1.43
C PHE A 175 12.51 0.82 -2.18
N ARG A 176 13.36 0.01 -1.55
CA ARG A 176 14.58 -0.51 -2.14
C ARG A 176 14.46 -2.02 -2.33
N LEU A 177 14.87 -2.50 -3.50
CA LEU A 177 15.14 -3.91 -3.73
C LEU A 177 16.51 -4.23 -3.16
N GLU A 178 16.51 -4.98 -2.06
CA GLU A 178 17.71 -5.38 -1.33
C GLU A 178 17.99 -6.87 -1.50
N GLY A 179 19.23 -7.28 -1.22
CA GLY A 179 19.69 -8.65 -1.44
C GLY A 179 20.20 -8.89 -2.86
N LEU A 180 20.27 -7.83 -3.66
CA LEU A 180 20.97 -7.78 -4.93
C LEU A 180 22.39 -7.24 -4.73
N SER A 181 23.30 -7.51 -5.66
CA SER A 181 24.66 -6.91 -5.66
C SER A 181 24.59 -5.39 -5.78
N ASP A 182 23.68 -4.88 -6.62
CA ASP A 182 23.35 -3.47 -6.75
C ASP A 182 21.90 -3.25 -6.32
N ASP A 183 21.74 -2.59 -5.16
CA ASP A 183 20.43 -2.22 -4.66
C ASP A 183 19.69 -1.32 -5.67
N VAL A 184 18.40 -1.60 -5.90
CA VAL A 184 17.57 -0.80 -6.81
C VAL A 184 16.55 0.01 -6.03
N ASN A 185 16.68 1.34 -6.08
CA ASN A 185 15.68 2.24 -5.51
C ASN A 185 14.48 2.37 -6.45
N VAL A 186 13.31 2.02 -5.94
CA VAL A 186 12.03 2.17 -6.63
C VAL A 186 11.37 3.46 -6.15
N THR A 187 10.93 4.28 -7.10
CA THR A 187 10.28 5.57 -6.82
C THR A 187 8.82 5.54 -7.25
N VAL A 188 8.04 6.52 -6.78
CA VAL A 188 6.68 6.76 -7.26
C VAL A 188 6.74 7.31 -8.69
N GLY A 189 6.04 6.66 -9.61
CA GLY A 189 5.94 7.11 -11.00
C GLY A 189 4.73 8.00 -11.24
N ASN A 190 3.57 7.63 -10.70
CA ASN A 190 2.33 8.38 -10.88
C ASN A 190 1.37 8.22 -9.69
N VAL A 191 0.56 9.24 -9.44
CA VAL A 191 -0.58 9.20 -8.52
C VAL A 191 -1.84 9.66 -9.25
N THR A 192 -2.90 8.87 -9.15
CA THR A 192 -4.21 9.15 -9.74
C THR A 192 -5.32 9.07 -8.71
N TYR A 193 -6.39 9.85 -8.91
CA TYR A 193 -7.59 9.80 -8.07
C TYR A 193 -8.75 9.06 -8.75
N SER A 194 -8.47 8.44 -9.90
CA SER A 194 -9.42 7.72 -10.75
C SER A 194 -8.90 6.32 -11.11
N ALA A 195 -8.14 5.69 -10.22
CA ALA A 195 -7.77 4.28 -10.36
C ALA A 195 -9.03 3.46 -10.66
N TYR A 196 -9.02 2.67 -11.74
CA TYR A 196 -10.19 1.91 -12.23
C TYR A 196 -11.41 2.75 -12.66
N GLY A 197 -11.21 4.04 -12.98
CA GLY A 197 -12.26 4.94 -13.47
C GLY A 197 -13.42 5.11 -12.48
N ASN A 198 -14.64 5.16 -13.00
CA ASN A 198 -15.86 5.27 -12.19
C ASN A 198 -16.43 3.92 -11.71
N GLY A 199 -15.78 2.80 -12.04
CA GLY A 199 -16.25 1.47 -11.66
C GLY A 199 -15.96 1.15 -10.19
N THR A 200 -16.84 0.39 -9.54
CA THR A 200 -16.60 -0.16 -8.20
C THR A 200 -15.43 -1.14 -8.22
N VAL A 201 -14.51 -1.05 -7.26
CA VAL A 201 -13.46 -2.07 -7.05
C VAL A 201 -13.97 -3.11 -6.07
N LEU A 202 -13.89 -4.38 -6.47
CA LEU A 202 -14.31 -5.51 -5.67
C LEU A 202 -13.13 -6.08 -4.89
N THR A 203 -13.37 -6.39 -3.63
CA THR A 203 -12.41 -7.04 -2.71
C THR A 203 -13.12 -8.18 -2.00
N TYR A 204 -12.39 -9.00 -1.24
CA TYR A 204 -12.99 -10.07 -0.43
C TYR A 204 -13.71 -9.53 0.81
N TYR A 205 -13.36 -8.33 1.27
CA TYR A 205 -13.98 -7.69 2.42
C TYR A 205 -15.31 -7.00 2.05
N ARG A 206 -15.28 -6.10 1.06
CA ARG A 206 -16.47 -5.40 0.52
C ARG A 206 -16.18 -4.70 -0.82
N PRO A 207 -17.20 -4.24 -1.56
CA PRO A 207 -17.02 -3.33 -2.69
C PRO A 207 -16.57 -1.92 -2.23
N PHE A 208 -15.77 -1.24 -3.06
CA PHE A 208 -15.31 0.13 -2.83
C PHE A 208 -15.58 1.01 -4.05
N ARG A 209 -16.45 2.01 -3.86
CA ARG A 209 -16.79 3.00 -4.89
C ARG A 209 -15.74 4.13 -4.98
N PRO A 210 -15.64 4.83 -6.13
CA PRO A 210 -14.80 6.02 -6.25
C PRO A 210 -15.25 7.16 -5.30
N PRO A 211 -14.37 8.12 -4.95
CA PRO A 211 -12.98 8.26 -5.39
C PRO A 211 -12.02 7.30 -4.67
N ARG A 212 -10.85 7.06 -5.27
CA ARG A 212 -9.77 6.19 -4.73
C ARG A 212 -8.43 6.80 -5.08
N ILE A 213 -7.41 6.51 -4.28
CA ILE A 213 -6.04 6.94 -4.59
C ILE A 213 -5.34 5.75 -5.26
N GLY A 214 -4.83 5.92 -6.47
CA GLY A 214 -3.97 4.96 -7.15
C GLY A 214 -2.54 5.47 -7.13
N VAL A 215 -1.60 4.69 -6.60
CA VAL A 215 -0.16 4.96 -6.67
C VAL A 215 0.47 3.91 -7.57
N LYS A 216 1.22 4.36 -8.56
CA LYS A 216 1.98 3.50 -9.47
C LYS A 216 3.46 3.80 -9.31
N SER A 217 4.29 2.78 -9.13
CA SER A 217 5.73 2.97 -9.11
C SER A 217 6.27 3.35 -10.49
N GLY A 218 7.42 4.03 -10.50
CA GLY A 218 8.22 4.21 -11.70
C GLY A 218 8.66 2.84 -12.23
N ARG A 219 8.93 2.75 -13.53
CA ARG A 219 9.50 1.52 -14.07
C ARG A 219 10.88 1.30 -13.47
N PHE A 220 11.12 0.10 -12.98
CA PHE A 220 12.41 -0.32 -12.47
C PHE A 220 12.81 -1.65 -13.10
N TYR A 221 14.11 -1.88 -13.19
CA TYR A 221 14.72 -3.09 -13.71
C TYR A 221 15.89 -3.46 -12.82
N PHE A 222 16.10 -4.75 -12.63
CA PHE A 222 17.27 -5.26 -11.96
C PHE A 222 17.81 -6.46 -12.73
N SER A 223 19.12 -6.62 -12.67
CA SER A 223 19.84 -7.78 -13.17
C SER A 223 20.98 -8.03 -12.20
N ASP A 224 21.10 -9.25 -11.72
CA ASP A 224 22.11 -9.65 -10.78
C ASP A 224 22.60 -11.06 -11.08
N ALA A 225 23.86 -11.34 -10.79
CA ALA A 225 24.46 -12.63 -11.05
C ALA A 225 25.57 -12.92 -10.04
N GLY A 226 25.55 -14.15 -9.54
CA GLY A 226 26.67 -14.74 -8.85
C GLY A 226 27.49 -15.62 -9.80
N ARG A 227 28.47 -16.33 -9.22
CA ARG A 227 29.34 -17.25 -9.98
C ARG A 227 28.56 -18.33 -10.75
N ASN A 228 27.45 -18.81 -10.16
CA ASN A 228 26.70 -19.99 -10.63
C ASN A 228 25.18 -19.71 -10.75
N TRP A 229 24.76 -18.45 -10.72
CA TRP A 229 23.36 -18.08 -10.81
C TRP A 229 23.21 -16.70 -11.45
N SER A 230 22.07 -16.46 -12.08
CA SER A 230 21.69 -15.14 -12.60
C SER A 230 20.20 -14.93 -12.40
N MET A 231 19.80 -13.69 -12.14
CA MET A 231 18.41 -13.28 -12.15
C MET A 231 18.26 -11.91 -12.77
N SER A 232 17.10 -11.69 -13.36
CA SER A 232 16.69 -10.38 -13.83
C SER A 232 15.19 -10.24 -13.64
N GLY A 233 14.75 -9.02 -13.42
CA GLY A 233 13.35 -8.71 -13.26
C GLY A 233 13.12 -7.21 -13.38
N GLY A 234 11.87 -6.82 -13.14
CA GLY A 234 11.46 -5.44 -13.24
C GLY A 234 10.00 -5.32 -13.59
N GLY A 235 9.53 -4.08 -13.60
CA GLY A 235 8.14 -3.79 -13.89
C GLY A 235 7.72 -2.46 -13.30
N SER A 236 6.44 -2.39 -12.95
CA SER A 236 5.85 -1.28 -12.22
C SER A 236 4.79 -1.86 -11.30
N GLU A 237 4.79 -1.42 -10.06
CA GLU A 237 3.85 -1.85 -9.03
C GLU A 237 2.67 -0.87 -8.97
N GLU A 238 1.47 -1.38 -8.72
CA GLU A 238 0.27 -0.57 -8.59
C GLU A 238 -0.43 -0.84 -7.26
N TYR A 239 -0.74 0.22 -6.53
CA TYR A 239 -1.42 0.20 -5.24
C TYR A 239 -2.67 1.07 -5.33
N THR A 240 -3.79 0.58 -4.82
CA THR A 240 -5.06 1.32 -4.78
C THR A 240 -5.53 1.41 -3.34
N TYR A 241 -5.83 2.62 -2.90
CA TYR A 241 -6.22 2.94 -1.55
C TYR A 241 -7.64 3.51 -1.51
N ASP A 242 -8.34 3.22 -0.42
CA ASP A 242 -9.57 3.92 -0.08
C ASP A 242 -9.26 5.40 0.17
N PHE A 243 -10.04 6.31 -0.43
CA PHE A 243 -9.72 7.73 -0.42
C PHE A 243 -9.84 8.38 0.96
N LEU A 244 -10.70 7.86 1.84
CA LEU A 244 -10.98 8.48 3.13
C LEU A 244 -10.07 7.95 4.24
N THR A 245 -9.77 6.65 4.19
CA THR A 245 -8.94 6.00 5.19
C THR A 245 -7.48 5.92 4.76
N GLY A 246 -7.17 5.93 3.47
CA GLY A 246 -5.83 5.70 2.95
C GLY A 246 -5.34 4.26 3.09
N VAL A 247 -6.19 3.32 3.54
CA VAL A 247 -5.87 1.90 3.62
C VAL A 247 -5.84 1.31 2.21
N MET A 248 -4.84 0.47 1.90
CA MET A 248 -4.82 -0.22 0.61
C MET A 248 -6.04 -1.13 0.53
N ILE A 249 -6.74 -1.10 -0.60
CA ILE A 249 -7.89 -1.97 -0.89
C ILE A 249 -7.56 -3.04 -1.92
N ALA A 250 -6.62 -2.74 -2.82
CA ALA A 250 -6.10 -3.67 -3.81
C ALA A 250 -4.70 -3.27 -4.27
N GLY A 251 -3.90 -4.23 -4.72
CA GLY A 251 -2.59 -3.96 -5.29
C GLY A 251 -2.13 -5.05 -6.24
N SER A 252 -1.59 -4.63 -7.38
CA SER A 252 -0.88 -5.47 -8.33
C SER A 252 0.61 -5.19 -8.14
N PHE A 253 1.21 -5.84 -7.15
CA PHE A 253 2.62 -5.68 -6.86
C PHE A 253 3.31 -6.98 -6.44
N VAL A 254 4.51 -7.22 -6.98
CA VAL A 254 5.35 -8.37 -6.60
C VAL A 254 6.44 -7.99 -5.58
N HIS A 255 6.72 -6.68 -5.44
CA HIS A 255 7.55 -6.10 -4.40
C HIS A 255 6.79 -5.02 -3.61
N SER A 256 7.17 -4.82 -2.35
CA SER A 256 6.70 -3.71 -1.54
C SER A 256 7.65 -3.48 -0.36
N THR A 257 7.54 -2.34 0.32
CA THR A 257 8.37 -2.08 1.51
C THR A 257 8.17 -3.15 2.57
N GLU A 258 6.91 -3.51 2.85
CA GLU A 258 6.55 -4.49 3.85
C GLU A 258 7.02 -5.89 3.48
N LEU A 259 6.95 -6.29 2.19
CA LEU A 259 7.51 -7.55 1.70
C LEU A 259 9.03 -7.61 1.89
N MET A 260 9.73 -6.60 1.40
CA MET A 260 11.19 -6.53 1.48
C MET A 260 11.65 -6.55 2.94
N ALA A 261 10.99 -5.79 3.81
CA ALA A 261 11.36 -5.68 5.21
C ALA A 261 11.17 -6.98 6.01
N ILE A 262 10.16 -7.80 5.67
CA ILE A 262 9.96 -9.12 6.28
C ILE A 262 10.76 -10.24 5.60
N GLY A 263 11.59 -9.90 4.60
CA GLY A 263 12.45 -10.83 3.88
C GLY A 263 11.76 -11.62 2.78
N VAL A 264 10.65 -11.13 2.22
CA VAL A 264 10.06 -11.64 0.98
C VAL A 264 10.56 -10.76 -0.16
N PHE A 265 11.46 -11.31 -0.96
CA PHE A 265 11.99 -10.60 -2.13
C PHE A 265 10.96 -10.55 -3.26
N TYR A 266 10.23 -11.64 -3.47
CA TYR A 266 9.36 -11.76 -4.63
C TYR A 266 8.17 -12.67 -4.33
N ILE A 267 7.01 -12.32 -4.89
CA ILE A 267 5.84 -13.18 -4.98
C ILE A 267 5.44 -13.24 -6.46
N ASP A 268 5.45 -14.44 -7.03
CA ASP A 268 4.96 -14.72 -8.37
C ASP A 268 3.47 -15.11 -8.34
N GLY A 269 2.82 -14.98 -9.49
CA GLY A 269 1.44 -15.41 -9.68
C GLY A 269 0.41 -14.31 -9.43
N ILE A 270 0.77 -13.05 -9.67
CA ILE A 270 -0.24 -12.00 -9.89
C ILE A 270 -0.89 -12.28 -11.23
N ASP A 271 -1.86 -13.17 -11.20
CA ASP A 271 -2.49 -13.69 -12.38
C ASP A 271 -3.29 -12.57 -13.07
N ARG A 272 -2.86 -12.21 -14.28
CA ARG A 272 -3.58 -11.28 -15.16
C ARG A 272 -4.94 -11.85 -15.61
N ARG A 273 -5.24 -13.13 -15.31
CA ARG A 273 -6.55 -13.76 -15.57
C ARG A 273 -7.56 -13.50 -14.45
N ILE A 274 -7.14 -12.98 -13.29
CA ILE A 274 -8.03 -12.63 -12.17
C ILE A 274 -8.80 -11.31 -12.42
N ARG A 275 -8.50 -10.59 -13.51
CA ARG A 275 -9.27 -9.43 -13.96
C ARG A 275 -10.66 -9.82 -14.46
N GLY A 276 -11.58 -10.02 -13.53
CA GLY A 276 -13.00 -10.16 -13.82
C GLY A 276 -13.69 -8.80 -13.83
N LYS A 277 -14.35 -8.44 -14.94
CA LYS A 277 -15.46 -7.48 -14.88
C LYS A 277 -16.72 -8.26 -14.56
N SER A 278 -17.34 -7.99 -13.42
CA SER A 278 -18.70 -8.45 -13.15
C SER A 278 -19.67 -7.28 -13.41
N GLY A 279 -20.97 -7.56 -13.45
CA GLY A 279 -21.99 -6.50 -13.46
C GLY A 279 -21.93 -5.58 -12.23
N GLU A 280 -21.28 -6.04 -11.14
CA GLU A 280 -21.18 -5.36 -9.86
C GLU A 280 -19.93 -4.47 -9.74
N GLY A 281 -18.89 -4.73 -10.54
CA GLY A 281 -17.63 -3.99 -10.48
C GLY A 281 -16.46 -4.67 -11.16
N ILE A 282 -15.27 -4.16 -10.85
CA ILE A 282 -13.99 -4.65 -11.36
C ILE A 282 -13.29 -5.39 -10.22
N TRP A 283 -12.83 -6.61 -10.48
CA TRP A 283 -11.83 -7.29 -9.65
C TRP A 283 -10.44 -6.86 -10.13
N PRO A 284 -9.67 -6.11 -9.33
CA PRO A 284 -8.27 -5.79 -9.65
C PRO A 284 -7.40 -7.03 -9.78
N ASP A 285 -6.26 -6.88 -10.45
CA ASP A 285 -5.20 -7.88 -10.41
C ASP A 285 -4.54 -7.89 -9.02
N GLY A 286 -4.00 -9.04 -8.63
CA GLY A 286 -3.18 -9.17 -7.44
C GLY A 286 -3.95 -9.25 -6.12
N ILE A 287 -3.33 -8.70 -5.08
CA ILE A 287 -3.74 -8.87 -3.69
C ILE A 287 -4.85 -7.89 -3.33
N LYS A 288 -5.85 -8.34 -2.57
CA LYS A 288 -7.04 -7.53 -2.21
C LYS A 288 -7.30 -7.57 -0.72
N LEU A 289 -7.93 -6.53 -0.21
CA LEU A 289 -8.38 -6.48 1.18
C LEU A 289 -9.33 -7.65 1.47
N TYR A 290 -9.02 -8.38 2.53
CA TYR A 290 -9.71 -9.61 2.93
C TYR A 290 -10.41 -9.46 4.27
N ASP A 291 -9.73 -8.90 5.26
CA ASP A 291 -10.25 -8.80 6.62
C ASP A 291 -9.61 -7.61 7.35
N THR A 292 -10.39 -6.88 8.14
CA THR A 292 -9.92 -5.70 8.87
C THR A 292 -10.92 -5.26 9.94
N ASN A 293 -10.42 -4.64 11.01
CA ASN A 293 -11.23 -3.93 12.01
C ASN A 293 -11.27 -2.40 11.78
N ILE A 294 -10.74 -1.92 10.65
CA ILE A 294 -10.81 -0.51 10.28
C ILE A 294 -12.23 -0.20 9.84
N GLN A 295 -12.82 0.82 10.48
CA GLN A 295 -14.14 1.29 10.11
C GLN A 295 -14.03 2.15 8.85
N PHE A 296 -14.70 1.71 7.81
CA PHE A 296 -14.91 2.53 6.62
C PHE A 296 -16.29 3.19 6.69
N PRO A 297 -16.44 4.41 6.16
CA PRO A 297 -17.73 5.07 6.08
C PRO A 297 -18.79 4.19 5.37
N ASP A 298 -20.01 4.21 5.92
CA ASP A 298 -21.15 3.50 5.35
C ASP A 298 -21.54 4.11 4.01
N GLU A 299 -21.61 3.29 2.97
CA GLU A 299 -22.04 3.74 1.63
C GLU A 299 -23.55 4.03 1.54
N ASN A 300 -24.34 3.57 2.53
CA ASN A 300 -25.81 3.68 2.53
C ASN A 300 -26.34 4.98 3.14
N ARG A 301 -25.47 5.88 3.60
CA ARG A 301 -25.93 7.19 4.03
C ARG A 301 -25.81 8.17 2.86
N ASN A 302 -26.96 8.66 2.40
CA ASN A 302 -27.05 9.88 1.56
C ASN A 302 -26.41 11.12 2.21
N SER A 303 -25.90 11.01 3.43
CA SER A 303 -24.98 11.99 4.00
C SER A 303 -23.56 11.69 3.53
N PHE A 304 -23.02 12.57 2.69
CA PHE A 304 -21.57 12.68 2.54
C PHE A 304 -20.91 12.63 3.94
N PRO A 305 -19.81 11.88 4.13
CA PRO A 305 -19.09 11.90 5.39
C PRO A 305 -18.75 13.35 5.73
N ASP A 306 -18.93 13.74 6.99
CA ASP A 306 -18.54 15.07 7.50
C ASP A 306 -17.02 15.18 7.46
N SER A 307 -16.48 15.40 6.27
CA SER A 307 -15.07 15.66 6.07
C SER A 307 -14.83 17.17 6.20
N PRO A 308 -13.66 17.59 6.72
CA PRO A 308 -13.27 18.99 6.74
C PRO A 308 -13.40 19.69 5.38
N TRP A 309 -13.26 18.94 4.27
CA TRP A 309 -13.45 19.45 2.91
C TRP A 309 -14.85 19.99 2.64
N ARG A 310 -15.88 19.48 3.31
CA ARG A 310 -17.25 19.99 3.20
C ARG A 310 -17.33 21.44 3.70
N TYR A 311 -16.66 21.75 4.80
CA TYR A 311 -16.57 23.11 5.32
C TYR A 311 -15.73 24.00 4.42
N TYR A 312 -14.63 23.50 3.83
CA TYR A 312 -13.86 24.25 2.83
C TYR A 312 -14.64 24.51 1.54
N LEU A 313 -15.42 23.54 1.07
CA LEU A 313 -16.23 23.68 -0.13
C LEU A 313 -17.39 24.66 0.12
N TYR A 314 -18.10 24.54 1.25
CA TYR A 314 -19.16 25.50 1.59
C TYR A 314 -18.62 26.89 1.85
N SER A 315 -17.52 27.03 2.59
CA SER A 315 -16.90 28.34 2.84
C SER A 315 -16.34 28.96 1.56
N GLY A 316 -15.70 28.17 0.69
CA GLY A 316 -15.23 28.61 -0.62
C GLY A 316 -16.37 29.02 -1.55
N THR A 317 -17.44 28.22 -1.62
CA THR A 317 -18.63 28.54 -2.42
C THR A 317 -19.34 29.78 -1.87
N LEU A 318 -19.46 29.90 -0.55
CA LEU A 318 -20.05 31.08 0.10
C LEU A 318 -19.21 32.34 -0.15
N ALA A 319 -17.88 32.24 -0.05
CA ALA A 319 -16.97 33.34 -0.35
C ALA A 319 -17.07 33.77 -1.82
N LEU A 320 -17.22 32.81 -2.74
CA LEU A 320 -17.45 33.09 -4.16
C LEU A 320 -18.81 33.76 -4.40
N LEU A 321 -19.89 33.28 -3.77
CA LEU A 321 -21.23 33.86 -3.87
C LEU A 321 -21.27 35.28 -3.31
N VAL A 322 -20.66 35.53 -2.15
CA VAL A 322 -20.55 36.87 -1.56
C VAL A 322 -19.74 37.79 -2.47
N SER A 323 -18.62 37.31 -3.04
CA SER A 323 -17.80 38.08 -3.97
C SER A 323 -18.53 38.43 -5.27
N ALA A 324 -19.31 37.48 -5.80
CA ALA A 324 -20.13 37.68 -7.00
C ALA A 324 -21.27 38.66 -6.73
N GLY A 325 -22.00 38.51 -5.61
CA GLY A 325 -23.06 39.42 -5.20
C GLY A 325 -22.54 40.84 -4.94
N TRP A 326 -21.37 40.97 -4.32
CA TRP A 326 -20.71 42.25 -4.11
C TRP A 326 -20.30 42.94 -5.42
N ARG A 327 -19.75 42.17 -6.38
CA ARG A 327 -19.46 42.69 -7.73
C ARG A 327 -20.71 43.12 -8.46
N TRP A 328 -21.78 42.33 -8.38
CA TRP A 328 -23.06 42.66 -9.00
C TRP A 328 -23.65 43.94 -8.41
N TRP A 329 -23.63 44.11 -7.09
CA TRP A 329 -24.11 45.33 -6.44
C TRP A 329 -23.28 46.57 -6.80
N LYS A 330 -21.96 46.44 -6.91
CA LYS A 330 -21.08 47.55 -7.33
C LYS A 330 -21.22 47.92 -8.81
N ASN A 331 -21.60 46.98 -9.67
CA ASN A 331 -21.68 47.19 -11.12
C ASN A 331 -23.13 47.40 -11.62
N GLY A 332 -24.14 47.06 -10.82
CA GLY A 332 -25.56 47.17 -11.14
C GLY A 332 -26.21 48.51 -10.76
N HIS A 333 -25.44 49.44 -10.21
CA HIS A 333 -25.80 50.84 -10.07
C HIS A 333 -24.81 51.69 -10.87
N ALA A 334 -24.93 51.62 -12.19
CA ALA A 334 -24.45 52.62 -13.13
C ALA A 334 -25.63 53.01 -14.03
#